data_AF-A0A1K1Z6W3-F1
#
_entry.id   AF-A0A1K1Z6W3-F1
#
_cell.length_a   1.000
_cell.length_b   1.000
_cell.length_c   1.000
_cell.angle_alpha   90.00
_cell.angle_beta   90.00
_cell.angle_gamma   90.00
#
_symmetry.space_group_name_H-M   'P 1'
#
loop_
_entity.id
_entity.type
_entity.pdbx_description
1 polymer ?
#
loop_
_entity_poly.entity_id
_entity_poly.type
_entity_poly.pdbx_seq_one_letter_code
_entity_poly.pdbx_strand_id
1 'polypeptide(L)'
;MHPAAPPRRLVAALAGISCLLLPLLGHLPKAYAAADADEAAIDSIRAAGGDIVVSVGGWSGDKLGEKCTSAAAPAGAYQKVINAYHLKALDIDIEDTEFSKATVRQRVVDALKIVKNANPGLVTYVTTGTTPTGPDATGKDLIERGAVTKIVVQYKG
;
A
#
# COMPACT_ATOMS: atom_id res chain seq x y z
N MET A 1 -21.58 19.88 -17.35
CA MET A 1 -21.24 19.18 -16.10
C MET A 1 -20.72 17.80 -16.50
N HIS A 2 -19.40 17.61 -16.54
CA HIS A 2 -18.82 16.28 -16.79
C HIS A 2 -18.92 15.45 -15.51
N PRO A 3 -19.41 14.20 -15.53
CA PRO A 3 -19.30 13.33 -14.37
C PRO A 3 -17.81 13.09 -14.12
N ALA A 4 -17.36 13.37 -12.89
CA ALA A 4 -16.01 13.05 -12.46
C ALA A 4 -15.79 11.54 -12.67
N ALA A 5 -14.78 11.19 -13.48
CA ALA A 5 -14.41 9.79 -13.67
C ALA A 5 -14.04 9.17 -12.31
N PRO A 6 -14.40 7.91 -12.05
CA PRO A 6 -13.99 7.25 -10.81
C PRO A 6 -12.47 7.24 -10.71
N PRO A 7 -11.89 7.39 -9.49
CA PRO A 7 -10.45 7.40 -9.30
C PRO A 7 -9.87 6.08 -9.83
N ARG A 8 -8.95 6.17 -10.79
CA ARG A 8 -8.25 5.00 -11.33
C ARG A 8 -7.15 4.61 -10.33
N ARG A 9 -7.17 3.35 -9.88
CA ARG A 9 -6.06 2.78 -9.10
C ARG A 9 -4.89 2.57 -10.05
N LEU A 10 -3.74 3.15 -9.70
CA LEU A 10 -2.48 2.85 -10.36
C LEU A 10 -1.72 1.87 -9.47
N VAL A 11 -1.26 0.77 -10.03
CA VAL A 11 -0.41 -0.19 -9.31
C VAL A 11 1.02 0.29 -9.43
N ALA A 12 1.64 0.68 -8.32
CA ALA A 12 3.07 1.02 -8.30
C ALA A 12 3.83 -0.18 -7.74
N ALA A 13 4.76 -0.72 -8.51
CA ALA A 13 5.62 -1.79 -8.02
C ALA A 13 6.77 -1.18 -7.20
N LEU A 14 6.73 -1.27 -5.87
CA LEU A 14 7.88 -0.99 -4.99
C LEU A 14 8.97 -2.09 -5.06
N ALA A 15 9.03 -2.84 -6.15
CA ALA A 15 9.87 -4.01 -6.28
C ALA A 15 11.36 -3.64 -6.21
N GLY A 16 12.13 -4.36 -5.38
CA GLY A 16 13.60 -4.36 -5.43
C GLY A 16 14.32 -3.40 -4.49
N ILE A 17 13.63 -2.64 -3.63
CA ILE A 17 14.32 -1.81 -2.62
C ILE A 17 14.63 -2.67 -1.38
N SER A 18 15.89 -3.04 -1.20
CA SER A 18 16.36 -3.79 -0.02
C SER A 18 16.05 -3.04 1.28
N CYS A 19 15.46 -3.73 2.27
CA CYS A 19 15.15 -3.23 3.62
C CYS A 19 16.31 -2.47 4.29
N LEU A 20 17.57 -2.80 3.94
CA LEU A 20 18.78 -2.18 4.47
C LEU A 20 19.11 -0.83 3.81
N LEU A 21 18.64 -0.58 2.59
CA LEU A 21 18.92 0.64 1.84
C LEU A 21 17.79 1.68 1.94
N LEU A 22 16.62 1.28 2.47
CA LEU A 22 15.50 2.20 2.69
C LEU A 22 15.88 3.46 3.50
N PRO A 23 16.70 3.41 4.56
CA PRO A 23 17.02 4.63 5.30
C PRO A 23 17.93 5.59 4.52
N LEU A 24 18.73 5.09 3.57
CA LEU A 24 19.78 5.85 2.87
C LEU A 24 19.26 6.56 1.62
N LEU A 25 18.17 6.07 1.03
CA LEU A 25 17.53 6.66 -0.14
C LEU A 25 16.58 7.77 0.33
N GLY A 26 17.10 8.96 0.65
CA GLY A 26 16.33 10.06 1.26
C GLY A 26 15.05 10.47 0.50
N HIS A 27 15.08 10.43 -0.83
CA HIS A 27 13.88 10.55 -1.68
C HIS A 27 13.94 9.47 -2.76
N LEU A 28 12.80 8.80 -3.00
CA LEU A 28 12.67 7.90 -4.14
C LEU A 28 12.27 8.75 -5.36
N PRO A 29 13.05 8.75 -6.46
CA PRO A 29 12.61 9.41 -7.69
C PRO A 29 11.29 8.78 -8.15
N LYS A 30 10.38 9.60 -8.68
CA LYS A 30 9.08 9.14 -9.21
C LYS A 30 9.24 8.01 -10.24
N ALA A 31 10.33 8.04 -11.01
CA ALA A 31 10.72 7.01 -11.97
C ALA A 31 10.97 5.60 -11.37
N TYR A 32 11.26 5.47 -10.08
CA TYR A 32 11.43 4.17 -9.42
C TYR A 32 10.13 3.56 -8.89
N ALA A 33 9.05 4.33 -8.88
CA ALA A 33 7.75 3.88 -8.41
C ALA A 33 6.72 3.78 -9.55
N ALA A 34 6.90 4.51 -10.65
CA ALA A 34 6.07 4.39 -11.84
C ALA A 34 6.85 4.71 -13.12
N ALA A 35 6.45 4.12 -14.25
CA ALA A 35 7.04 4.39 -15.55
C ALA A 35 6.60 5.76 -16.10
N ASP A 36 7.27 6.30 -17.12
CA ASP A 36 6.91 7.60 -17.72
C ASP A 36 5.45 7.66 -18.21
N ALA A 37 4.93 6.52 -18.70
CA ALA A 37 3.53 6.38 -19.08
C ALA A 37 2.56 6.52 -17.89
N ASP A 38 2.97 6.07 -16.70
CA ASP A 38 2.18 6.17 -15.49
C ASP A 38 2.14 7.62 -14.98
N GLU A 39 3.25 8.35 -15.10
CA GLU A 39 3.31 9.77 -14.71
C GLU A 39 2.35 10.62 -15.56
N ALA A 40 2.36 10.43 -16.88
CA ALA A 40 1.41 11.09 -17.77
C ALA A 40 -0.06 10.73 -17.44
N ALA A 41 -0.32 9.48 -17.04
CA ALA A 41 -1.65 9.05 -16.61
C ALA A 41 -2.07 9.72 -15.29
N ILE A 42 -1.16 9.82 -14.32
CA ILE A 42 -1.41 10.49 -13.03
C ILE A 42 -1.78 11.96 -13.25
N ASP A 43 -1.00 12.67 -14.07
CA ASP A 43 -1.24 14.09 -14.36
C ASP A 43 -2.58 14.29 -15.08
N SER A 44 -2.90 13.42 -16.04
CA SER A 44 -4.19 13.43 -16.72
C SER A 44 -5.38 13.19 -15.78
N ILE A 45 -5.26 12.22 -14.87
CA ILE A 45 -6.28 11.95 -13.84
C ILE A 45 -6.49 13.17 -12.94
N ARG A 46 -5.40 13.83 -12.52
CA ARG A 46 -5.45 15.00 -11.65
C ARG A 46 -5.98 16.24 -12.36
N ALA A 47 -5.62 16.44 -13.63
CA ALA A 47 -6.17 17.51 -14.46
C ALA A 47 -7.70 17.37 -14.65
N ALA A 48 -8.21 16.13 -14.65
CA ALA A 48 -9.64 15.84 -14.67
C ALA A 48 -10.33 15.96 -13.29
N GLY A 49 -9.62 16.36 -12.24
CA GLY A 49 -10.16 16.53 -10.88
C GLY A 49 -10.17 15.24 -10.03
N GLY A 50 -9.57 14.16 -10.51
CA GLY A 50 -9.40 12.91 -9.76
C GLY A 50 -8.11 12.87 -8.93
N ASP A 51 -7.87 11.74 -8.29
CA ASP A 51 -6.60 11.41 -7.65
C ASP A 51 -6.34 9.91 -7.76
N ILE A 52 -5.12 9.49 -7.43
CA ILE A 52 -4.69 8.10 -7.49
C ILE A 52 -4.62 7.46 -6.11
N VAL A 53 -4.78 6.14 -6.09
CA VAL A 53 -4.36 5.28 -4.98
C VAL A 53 -3.26 4.39 -5.51
N VAL A 54 -2.13 4.37 -4.82
CA VAL A 54 -1.06 3.41 -5.09
C VAL A 54 -1.31 2.15 -4.29
N SER A 55 -1.28 1.00 -4.96
CA SER A 55 -1.28 -0.31 -4.31
C SER A 55 0.12 -0.91 -4.30
N VAL A 56 0.56 -1.41 -3.15
CA VAL A 56 1.87 -2.03 -2.91
C VAL A 56 1.69 -3.49 -2.49
N GLY A 57 2.43 -4.40 -3.11
CA GLY A 57 2.40 -5.83 -2.79
C GLY A 57 1.92 -6.64 -3.98
N GLY A 58 0.92 -7.49 -3.75
CA GLY A 58 0.36 -8.42 -4.73
C GLY A 58 1.00 -9.81 -4.68
N TRP A 59 0.56 -10.70 -5.56
CA TRP A 59 0.92 -12.12 -5.56
C TRP A 59 2.44 -12.39 -5.59
N SER A 60 3.15 -11.62 -6.42
CA SER A 60 4.57 -11.84 -6.76
C SER A 60 5.47 -10.69 -6.28
N GLY A 61 6.78 -10.92 -6.27
CA GLY A 61 7.79 -9.91 -5.95
C GLY A 61 8.22 -9.91 -4.48
N ASP A 62 9.10 -8.96 -4.15
CA ASP A 62 9.60 -8.81 -2.78
C ASP A 62 8.56 -8.11 -1.90
N LYS A 63 7.85 -8.92 -1.11
CA LYS A 63 6.84 -8.47 -0.15
C LYS A 63 7.52 -7.82 1.05
N LEU A 64 7.39 -6.51 1.19
CA LEU A 64 8.12 -5.75 2.22
C LEU A 64 7.78 -6.21 3.64
N GLY A 65 6.52 -6.64 3.88
CA GLY A 65 6.12 -7.23 5.14
C GLY A 65 6.89 -8.51 5.45
N GLU A 66 7.29 -9.30 4.45
CA GLU A 66 8.08 -10.51 4.66
C GLU A 66 9.59 -10.25 4.75
N LYS A 67 10.10 -9.37 3.87
CA LYS A 67 11.55 -9.14 3.73
C LYS A 67 12.12 -8.29 4.83
N CYS A 68 11.32 -7.39 5.41
CA CYS A 68 11.78 -6.52 6.47
C CYS A 68 11.48 -7.15 7.84
N THR A 69 12.43 -7.04 8.77
CA THR A 69 12.31 -7.63 10.10
C THR A 69 11.59 -6.73 11.10
N SER A 70 11.42 -5.45 10.79
CA SER A 70 10.73 -4.44 11.63
C SER A 70 9.61 -3.73 10.86
N ALA A 71 8.64 -3.15 11.58
CA ALA A 71 7.57 -2.35 10.98
C ALA A 71 8.06 -0.99 10.44
N ALA A 72 9.14 -0.45 10.99
CA ALA A 72 9.69 0.84 10.58
C ALA A 72 10.24 0.82 9.15
N ALA A 73 10.79 -0.32 8.70
CA ALA A 73 11.32 -0.44 7.35
C ALA A 73 10.21 -0.37 6.28
N PRO A 74 9.15 -1.22 6.28
CA PRO A 74 8.04 -1.06 5.34
C PRO A 74 7.41 0.32 5.42
N ALA A 75 7.22 0.88 6.62
CA ALA A 75 6.70 2.24 6.81
C ALA A 75 7.54 3.30 6.08
N GLY A 76 8.87 3.21 6.16
CA GLY A 76 9.78 4.11 5.45
C GLY A 76 9.68 4.00 3.93
N ALA A 77 9.48 2.80 3.38
CA ALA A 77 9.24 2.62 1.95
C ALA A 77 7.89 3.20 1.53
N TYR A 78 6.84 2.91 2.29
CA TYR A 78 5.50 3.46 2.05
C TYR A 78 5.51 4.99 2.06
N GLN A 79 6.20 5.60 3.03
CA GLN A 79 6.32 7.05 3.14
C GLN A 79 6.96 7.68 1.90
N LYS A 80 7.94 7.03 1.29
CA LYS A 80 8.58 7.56 0.08
C LYS A 80 7.63 7.62 -1.10
N VAL A 81 6.79 6.60 -1.28
CA VAL A 81 5.77 6.59 -2.32
C VAL A 81 4.72 7.67 -2.04
N ILE A 82 4.29 7.79 -0.78
CA ILE A 82 3.38 8.87 -0.36
C ILE A 82 3.95 10.23 -0.72
N ASN A 83 5.23 10.48 -0.41
CA ASN A 83 5.89 11.75 -0.69
C ASN A 83 6.07 11.98 -2.20
N ALA A 84 6.52 10.96 -2.94
CA ALA A 84 6.80 11.08 -4.37
C ALA A 84 5.56 11.44 -5.20
N TYR A 85 4.38 10.96 -4.78
CA TYR A 85 3.13 11.22 -5.49
C TYR A 85 2.19 12.18 -4.76
N HIS A 86 2.53 12.64 -3.56
CA HIS A 86 1.62 13.40 -2.68
C HIS A 86 0.28 12.67 -2.48
N LEU A 87 0.36 11.39 -2.08
CA LEU A 87 -0.82 10.53 -1.99
C LEU A 87 -1.79 10.98 -0.89
N LYS A 88 -3.08 10.89 -1.21
CA LYS A 88 -4.17 10.97 -0.23
C LYS A 88 -4.63 9.61 0.28
N ALA A 89 -4.30 8.55 -0.45
CA ALA A 89 -4.55 7.18 -0.02
C ALA A 89 -3.46 6.21 -0.47
N LEU A 90 -3.23 5.18 0.35
CA LEU A 90 -2.30 4.08 0.10
C LEU A 90 -3.02 2.75 0.32
N ASP A 91 -2.78 1.77 -0.54
CA ASP A 91 -3.30 0.41 -0.43
C ASP A 91 -2.13 -0.59 -0.32
N ILE A 92 -2.22 -1.52 0.62
CA ILE A 92 -1.29 -2.64 0.75
C ILE A 92 -2.01 -3.91 0.34
N ASP A 93 -1.67 -4.46 -0.81
CA ASP A 93 -2.22 -5.70 -1.32
C ASP A 93 -1.43 -6.88 -0.75
N ILE A 94 -1.98 -7.47 0.32
CA ILE A 94 -1.35 -8.55 1.08
C ILE A 94 -1.86 -9.91 0.58
N GLU A 95 -0.99 -10.64 -0.12
CA GLU A 95 -1.32 -11.91 -0.76
C GLU A 95 -0.32 -13.03 -0.40
N ASP A 96 -0.77 -14.28 -0.57
CA ASP A 96 0.04 -15.50 -0.47
C ASP A 96 0.83 -15.61 0.88
N THR A 97 2.16 -15.71 0.89
CA THR A 97 2.92 -15.97 2.14
C THR A 97 2.94 -14.79 3.11
N GLU A 98 2.83 -13.55 2.60
CA GLU A 98 2.73 -12.35 3.44
C GLU A 98 1.42 -12.34 4.21
N PHE A 99 0.34 -12.80 3.57
CA PHE A 99 -0.98 -12.94 4.18
C PHE A 99 -1.04 -14.08 5.20
N SER A 100 -0.50 -15.26 4.89
CA SER A 100 -0.66 -16.44 5.76
C SER A 100 0.08 -16.35 7.10
N LYS A 101 1.13 -15.52 7.23
CA LYS A 101 1.95 -15.42 8.45
C LYS A 101 1.46 -14.32 9.41
N ALA A 102 1.01 -14.71 10.60
CA ALA A 102 0.48 -13.77 11.60
C ALA A 102 1.47 -12.66 12.01
N THR A 103 2.74 -13.00 12.16
CA THR A 103 3.80 -12.03 12.49
C THR A 103 4.03 -11.01 11.36
N VAL A 104 3.84 -11.43 10.11
CA VAL A 104 3.96 -10.56 8.94
C VAL A 104 2.74 -9.65 8.82
N ARG A 105 1.51 -10.18 8.98
CA ARG A 105 0.29 -9.37 9.02
C ARG A 105 0.38 -8.28 10.08
N GLN A 106 0.84 -8.62 11.29
CA GLN A 106 1.02 -7.64 12.35
C GLN A 106 2.06 -6.57 11.95
N ARG A 107 3.17 -6.96 11.32
CA ARG A 107 4.20 -6.02 10.86
C ARG A 107 3.66 -5.03 9.84
N VAL A 108 2.84 -5.48 8.89
CA VAL A 108 2.19 -4.62 7.89
C VAL A 108 1.24 -3.63 8.57
N VAL A 109 0.41 -4.11 9.50
CA VAL A 109 -0.52 -3.27 10.28
C VAL A 109 0.23 -2.22 11.12
N ASP A 110 1.33 -2.61 11.77
CA ASP A 110 2.16 -1.69 12.55
C ASP A 110 2.87 -0.67 11.67
N ALA A 111 3.33 -1.06 10.48
CA ALA A 111 3.92 -0.15 9.51
C ALA A 111 2.91 0.91 9.05
N LEU A 112 1.68 0.49 8.72
CA LEU A 112 0.60 1.40 8.34
C LEU A 112 0.17 2.32 9.49
N LYS A 113 0.23 1.86 10.74
CA LYS A 113 0.01 2.72 11.91
C LYS A 113 1.06 3.84 11.99
N ILE A 114 2.34 3.53 11.76
CA ILE A 114 3.43 4.53 11.72
C ILE A 114 3.14 5.56 10.62
N VAL A 115 2.83 5.10 9.41
CA VAL A 115 2.53 5.96 8.27
C VAL A 115 1.31 6.84 8.53
N LYS A 116 0.22 6.29 9.06
CA LYS A 116 -0.99 7.05 9.38
C LYS A 116 -0.72 8.16 10.39
N ASN A 117 0.11 7.89 11.40
CA ASN A 117 0.49 8.89 12.40
C ASN A 117 1.34 10.02 11.79
N ALA A 118 2.21 9.70 10.83
CA ALA A 118 3.06 10.68 10.15
C ALA A 118 2.29 11.52 9.12
N ASN A 119 1.14 11.05 8.62
CA ASN A 119 0.37 11.70 7.57
C ASN A 119 -1.11 11.86 7.99
N PRO A 120 -1.44 12.87 8.82
CA PRO A 120 -2.83 13.14 9.19
C PRO A 120 -3.70 13.34 7.94
N GLY A 121 -4.80 12.58 7.86
CA GLY A 121 -5.73 12.61 6.73
C GLY A 121 -5.44 11.59 5.62
N LEU A 122 -4.30 10.88 5.65
CA LEU A 122 -4.05 9.77 4.74
C LEU A 122 -5.03 8.62 5.01
N VAL A 123 -5.68 8.13 3.95
CA VAL A 123 -6.49 6.92 4.00
C VAL A 123 -5.61 5.70 3.70
N THR A 124 -5.67 4.68 4.55
CA THR A 124 -4.89 3.45 4.38
C THR A 124 -5.81 2.26 4.21
N TYR A 125 -5.59 1.50 3.15
CA TYR A 125 -6.28 0.26 2.85
C TYR A 125 -5.32 -0.92 2.96
N VAL A 126 -5.86 -2.08 3.33
CA VAL A 126 -5.21 -3.36 3.14
C VAL A 126 -6.13 -4.22 2.29
N THR A 127 -5.70 -4.60 1.09
CA THR A 127 -6.46 -5.47 0.20
C THR A 127 -6.00 -6.91 0.37
N THR A 128 -6.93 -7.85 0.44
CA THR A 128 -6.62 -9.29 0.48
C THR A 128 -7.68 -10.12 -0.22
N GLY A 129 -7.37 -11.38 -0.55
CA GLY A 129 -8.31 -12.32 -1.15
C GLY A 129 -9.39 -12.78 -0.17
N THR A 130 -10.48 -13.32 -0.71
CA THR A 130 -11.52 -14.01 0.06
C THR A 130 -11.75 -15.42 -0.44
N THR A 131 -12.49 -16.19 0.34
CA THR A 131 -13.12 -17.42 -0.14
C THR A 131 -14.53 -17.11 -0.65
N PRO A 132 -15.19 -18.02 -1.41
CA PRO A 132 -16.58 -17.84 -1.83
C PRO A 132 -17.57 -17.64 -0.68
N THR A 133 -17.21 -18.03 0.55
CA THR A 133 -18.02 -17.85 1.76
C THR A 133 -17.53 -16.70 2.65
N GLY A 134 -16.62 -15.87 2.14
CA GLY A 134 -16.05 -14.71 2.83
C GLY A 134 -14.65 -14.96 3.41
N PRO A 135 -14.22 -14.14 4.38
CA PRO A 135 -12.89 -14.24 4.97
C PRO A 135 -12.74 -15.54 5.77
N ASP A 136 -11.62 -16.24 5.55
CA ASP A 136 -11.21 -17.38 6.37
C ASP A 136 -10.66 -16.91 7.74
N ALA A 137 -10.07 -17.82 8.53
CA ALA A 137 -9.48 -17.46 9.81
C ALA A 137 -8.35 -16.41 9.69
N THR A 138 -7.57 -16.49 8.61
CA THR A 138 -6.48 -15.55 8.31
C THR A 138 -7.02 -14.16 7.99
N GLY A 139 -8.04 -14.09 7.14
CA GLY A 139 -8.72 -12.85 6.76
C GLY A 139 -9.39 -12.20 7.96
N LYS A 140 -10.06 -12.98 8.82
CA LYS A 140 -10.67 -12.48 10.06
C LYS A 140 -9.63 -11.89 11.01
N ASP A 141 -8.51 -12.57 11.22
CA ASP A 141 -7.40 -12.04 12.04
C ASP A 141 -6.87 -10.70 11.47
N LEU A 142 -6.76 -10.56 10.14
CA LEU A 142 -6.36 -9.31 9.53
C LEU A 142 -7.38 -8.17 9.76
N ILE A 143 -8.69 -8.46 9.66
CA ILE A 143 -9.75 -7.50 9.97
C ILE A 143 -9.63 -7.02 11.41
N GLU A 144 -9.47 -7.93 12.36
CA GLU A 144 -9.39 -7.62 13.78
C GLU A 144 -8.20 -6.68 14.07
N ARG A 145 -7.02 -6.99 13.49
CA ARG A 145 -5.83 -6.12 13.59
C ARG A 145 -6.06 -4.75 12.93
N GLY A 146 -6.73 -4.73 11.78
CA GLY A 146 -7.09 -3.50 11.07
C GLY A 146 -8.05 -2.61 11.88
N ALA A 147 -9.06 -3.21 12.51
CA ALA A 147 -10.04 -2.50 13.33
C ALA A 147 -9.39 -1.80 14.53
N VAL A 148 -8.47 -2.48 15.22
CA VAL A 148 -7.72 -1.90 16.37
C VAL A 148 -6.85 -0.71 15.94
N THR A 149 -6.40 -0.68 14.68
CA THR A 149 -5.51 0.35 14.14
C THR A 149 -6.20 1.37 13.23
N LYS A 150 -7.52 1.27 13.06
CA LYS A 150 -8.33 2.11 12.14
C LYS A 150 -7.80 2.07 10.70
N ILE A 151 -7.41 0.88 10.26
CA ILE A 151 -7.04 0.54 8.90
C ILE A 151 -8.22 -0.21 8.28
N VAL A 152 -8.62 0.18 7.07
CA VAL A 152 -9.74 -0.45 6.36
C VAL A 152 -9.22 -1.67 5.59
N VAL A 153 -9.73 -2.86 5.90
CA VAL A 153 -9.44 -4.08 5.14
C VAL A 153 -10.48 -4.22 4.03
N GLN A 154 -10.01 -4.35 2.79
CA GLN A 154 -10.82 -4.54 1.58
C GLN A 154 -10.57 -5.92 0.98
N TYR A 155 -11.55 -6.39 0.21
CA TYR A 155 -11.51 -7.71 -0.39
C TYR A 155 -11.45 -7.63 -1.92
N LYS A 156 -10.63 -8.49 -2.50
CA LYS A 156 -10.59 -8.76 -3.93
C LYS A 156 -11.41 -10.02 -4.21
N GLY A 157 -12.40 -9.87 -5.09
CA GLY A 157 -13.22 -10.97 -5.62
C GLY A 157 -12.72 -11.45 -6.98
#